data_AF-A0A976CFM5-F1
#
_entry.id   AF-A0A976CFM5-F1
#
_cell.length_a   1.000
_cell.length_b   1.000
_cell.length_c   1.000
_cell.angle_alpha   90.00
_cell.angle_beta   90.00
_cell.angle_gamma   90.00
#
_symmetry.space_group_name_H-M   'P 1'
#
loop_
_entity.id
_entity.type
_entity.pdbx_description
1 polymer ?
#
loop_
_entity_poly.entity_id
_entity_poly.type
_entity_poly.pdbx_seq_one_letter_code
_entity_poly.pdbx_strand_id
1 'polypeptide(L)'
;MASENQRLKHENNRLKGEQGKPEVKSNRAKKLKENYSSEKERKAPKKHIKSSKNALVKVDREKILEYPEAELPFDAEFKGYEELIVQDILLKTDNVLFRKQKYYSHKRKENIGFTLTIRI
;
A
#
# COMPACT_ATOMS: atom_id res chain seq x y z
N MET A 1 28.37 25.46 -48.33
CA MET A 1 28.21 24.01 -48.07
C MET A 1 27.00 23.68 -47.18
N ALA A 2 26.80 24.32 -46.02
CA ALA A 2 25.69 23.97 -45.13
C ALA A 2 24.27 24.30 -45.67
N SER A 3 24.14 25.35 -46.49
CA SER A 3 22.87 25.79 -47.09
C SER A 3 22.36 24.84 -48.18
N GLU A 4 23.25 24.37 -49.04
CA GLU A 4 22.96 23.40 -50.12
C GLU A 4 22.36 22.10 -49.54
N ASN A 5 22.99 21.59 -48.49
CA ASN A 5 22.56 20.36 -47.83
C ASN A 5 21.18 20.49 -47.17
N GLN A 6 20.83 21.67 -46.63
CA GLN A 6 19.50 21.90 -46.09
C GLN A 6 18.45 21.95 -47.20
N ARG A 7 18.75 22.63 -48.31
CA ARG A 7 17.84 22.68 -49.47
C ARG A 7 17.56 21.29 -50.03
N LEU A 8 18.59 20.47 -50.20
CA LEU A 8 18.43 19.09 -50.69
C LEU A 8 17.64 18.19 -49.73
N LYS A 9 17.74 18.41 -48.41
CA LYS A 9 16.93 17.71 -47.42
C LYS A 9 15.47 18.13 -47.48
N HIS A 10 15.19 19.42 -47.62
CA HIS A 10 13.82 19.91 -47.79
C HIS A 10 13.18 19.38 -49.08
N GLU A 11 13.93 19.35 -50.18
CA GLU A 11 13.45 18.82 -51.46
C GLU A 11 13.14 17.32 -51.37
N ASN A 12 14.01 16.54 -50.72
CA ASN A 12 13.78 15.10 -50.46
C ASN A 12 12.52 14.87 -49.63
N ASN A 13 12.34 15.63 -48.54
CA ASN A 13 11.17 15.46 -47.68
C ASN A 13 9.87 15.85 -48.42
N ARG A 14 9.90 16.88 -49.28
CA ARG A 14 8.77 17.22 -50.16
C ARG A 14 8.43 16.08 -51.11
N LEU A 15 9.43 15.49 -51.77
CA LEU A 15 9.22 14.36 -52.70
C LEU A 15 8.71 13.09 -51.98
N LYS A 16 9.08 12.90 -50.72
CA LYS A 16 8.59 11.80 -49.87
C LYS A 16 7.20 12.07 -49.26
N GLY A 17 6.61 13.24 -49.51
CA GLY A 17 5.30 13.63 -48.96
C GLY A 17 5.33 13.93 -47.45
N GLU A 18 6.51 14.10 -46.87
CA GLU A 18 6.69 14.43 -45.45
C GLU A 18 6.60 15.95 -45.22
N GLN A 19 6.09 16.37 -44.07
CA GLN A 19 6.08 17.79 -43.70
C GLN A 19 7.51 18.28 -43.45
N GLY A 20 7.88 19.38 -44.12
CA GLY A 20 9.17 20.04 -43.92
C GLY A 20 9.33 20.58 -42.50
N LYS A 21 10.59 20.89 -42.11
CA LYS A 21 10.89 21.41 -40.78
C LYS A 21 10.11 22.72 -40.52
N PRO A 22 9.37 22.83 -39.40
CA PRO A 22 8.62 24.05 -39.08
C PRO A 22 9.57 25.21 -38.73
N GLU A 23 9.20 26.42 -39.14
CA GLU A 23 9.92 27.64 -38.82
C GLU A 23 9.52 28.12 -37.41
N VAL A 24 10.36 27.81 -36.42
CA VAL A 24 10.12 28.22 -35.03
C VAL A 24 10.71 29.61 -34.79
N LYS A 25 9.85 30.61 -34.61
CA LYS A 25 10.25 31.95 -34.16
C LYS A 25 10.46 31.95 -32.64
N SER A 26 11.58 32.50 -32.16
CA SER A 26 11.83 32.65 -30.72
C SER A 26 11.07 33.87 -30.17
N ASN A 27 10.10 33.65 -29.26
CA ASN A 27 9.26 34.74 -28.72
C ASN A 27 9.83 35.44 -27.46
N ARG A 28 11.13 35.36 -27.15
CA ARG A 28 11.73 36.16 -26.06
C ARG A 28 13.24 36.31 -26.16
N ALA A 29 13.74 37.51 -25.84
CA ALA A 29 15.16 37.75 -25.62
C ALA A 29 15.65 36.87 -24.45
N LYS A 30 16.81 36.22 -24.64
CA LYS A 30 17.45 35.35 -23.63
C LYS A 30 17.68 36.14 -22.34
N LYS A 31 16.85 35.94 -21.31
CA LYS A 31 17.22 36.34 -19.94
C LYS A 31 18.50 35.57 -19.57
N LEU A 32 19.47 36.30 -19.02
CA LEU A 32 20.72 35.75 -18.48
C LEU A 32 20.39 34.60 -17.51
N LYS A 33 21.20 33.54 -17.54
CA LYS A 33 21.01 32.29 -16.79
C LYS A 33 20.79 32.56 -15.29
N GLU A 34 19.54 32.63 -14.86
CA GLU A 34 19.18 32.46 -13.45
C GLU A 34 19.62 31.04 -13.04
N ASN A 35 20.31 30.92 -11.91
CA ASN A 35 20.79 29.62 -11.44
C ASN A 35 19.59 28.82 -10.92
N TYR A 36 18.99 27.97 -11.76
CA TYR A 36 17.84 27.11 -11.44
C TYR A 36 18.18 25.96 -10.48
N SER A 37 19.30 26.02 -9.76
CA SER A 37 19.73 24.95 -8.87
C SER A 37 18.80 24.86 -7.65
N SER A 38 18.07 23.75 -7.55
CA SER A 38 17.25 23.38 -6.40
C SER A 38 18.08 22.89 -5.21
N GLU A 39 19.41 23.05 -5.23
CA GLU A 39 20.27 22.63 -4.11
C GLU A 39 19.89 23.28 -2.78
N LYS A 40 19.40 24.53 -2.81
CA LYS A 40 18.89 25.20 -1.60
C LYS A 40 17.63 24.54 -1.03
N GLU A 41 16.88 23.80 -1.84
CA GLU A 41 15.66 23.08 -1.44
C GLU A 41 15.95 21.62 -1.05
N ARG A 42 17.19 21.15 -1.18
CA ARG A 42 17.56 19.77 -0.90
C ARG A 42 17.60 19.54 0.61
N LYS A 43 16.72 18.67 1.11
CA LYS A 43 16.76 18.25 2.52
C LYS A 43 18.08 17.53 2.82
N ALA A 44 18.76 17.97 3.88
CA ALA A 44 19.94 17.28 4.38
C ALA A 44 19.56 15.86 4.85
N PRO A 45 20.40 14.85 4.56
CA PRO A 45 20.13 13.47 4.98
C PRO A 45 20.16 13.39 6.51
N LYS A 46 19.08 12.86 7.10
CA LYS A 46 19.03 12.57 8.53
C LYS A 46 19.79 11.27 8.82
N LYS A 47 20.49 11.23 9.95
CA LYS A 47 21.17 10.01 10.43
C LYS A 47 20.12 8.94 10.74
N HIS A 48 20.20 7.80 10.06
CA HIS A 48 19.31 6.67 10.31
C HIS A 48 19.70 5.98 11.63
N ILE A 49 18.78 5.96 12.59
CA ILE A 49 18.94 5.22 13.85
C ILE A 49 18.12 3.94 13.73
N LYS A 50 18.79 2.79 13.85
CA LYS A 50 18.12 1.48 13.89
C LYS A 50 17.52 1.29 15.29
N SER A 51 16.20 1.24 15.40
CA SER A 51 15.51 0.73 16.59
C SER A 51 15.18 -0.75 16.43
N SER A 52 15.20 -1.51 17.52
CA SER A 52 14.69 -2.89 17.52
C SER A 52 13.17 -2.86 17.42
N LYS A 53 12.61 -3.60 16.46
CA LYS A 53 11.15 -3.65 16.24
C LYS A 53 10.42 -4.34 17.41
N ASN A 54 11.08 -5.33 18.02
CA ASN A 54 10.51 -6.15 19.08
C ASN A 54 10.33 -5.39 20.40
N ALA A 55 11.09 -4.32 20.65
CA ALA A 55 10.97 -3.54 21.88
C ALA A 55 9.62 -2.80 22.01
N LEU A 56 8.89 -2.62 20.90
CA LEU A 56 7.58 -1.96 20.89
C LEU A 56 6.41 -2.94 20.78
N VAL A 57 6.65 -4.23 20.50
CA VAL A 57 5.57 -5.21 20.31
C VAL A 57 5.16 -5.77 21.66
N LYS A 58 3.93 -5.48 22.08
CA LYS A 58 3.34 -6.08 23.27
C LYS A 58 2.97 -7.55 22.99
N VAL A 59 3.40 -8.45 23.86
CA VAL A 59 3.02 -9.87 23.82
C VAL A 59 1.74 -10.06 24.63
N ASP A 60 0.65 -10.47 23.98
CA ASP A 60 -0.64 -10.69 24.66
C ASP A 60 -0.81 -12.13 25.17
N ARG A 61 -0.06 -13.10 24.60
CA ARG A 61 -0.10 -14.52 24.97
C ARG A 61 1.29 -15.14 24.82
N GLU A 62 1.71 -15.89 25.82
CA GLU A 62 2.92 -16.71 25.77
C GLU A 62 2.53 -18.18 25.59
N LYS A 63 3.26 -18.89 24.73
CA LYS A 63 3.09 -20.31 24.50
C LYS A 63 4.46 -20.96 24.42
N ILE A 64 4.68 -21.95 25.29
CA ILE A 64 5.87 -22.80 25.22
C ILE A 64 5.60 -23.85 24.14
N LEU A 65 6.52 -23.96 23.18
CA LEU A 65 6.51 -25.01 22.18
C LEU A 65 7.53 -26.06 22.58
N GLU A 66 7.04 -27.21 23.05
CA GLU A 66 7.88 -28.35 23.36
C GLU A 66 8.19 -29.11 22.07
N TYR A 67 9.45 -29.52 21.93
CA TYR A 67 9.89 -30.34 20.79
C TYR A 67 9.60 -31.82 21.09
N PRO A 68 9.07 -32.60 20.15
CA PRO A 68 8.78 -34.02 20.38
C PRO A 68 10.07 -34.79 20.70
N GLU A 69 10.12 -35.40 21.88
CA GLU A 69 11.31 -36.14 22.35
C GLU A 69 11.71 -37.30 21.45
N ALA A 70 10.75 -37.92 20.76
CA ALA A 70 10.99 -39.04 19.84
C ALA A 70 11.83 -38.65 18.60
N GLU A 71 11.88 -37.36 18.27
CA GLU A 71 12.68 -36.82 17.16
C GLU A 71 14.02 -36.27 17.62
N LEU A 72 14.26 -36.18 18.94
CA LEU A 72 15.52 -35.69 19.47
C LEU A 72 16.61 -36.77 19.34
N PRO A 73 17.84 -36.37 18.95
CA PRO A 73 19.02 -37.20 19.14
C PRO A 73 19.16 -37.64 20.61
N PHE A 74 19.73 -38.83 20.82
CA PHE A 74 19.91 -39.38 22.18
C PHE A 74 20.81 -38.51 23.08
N ASP A 75 21.73 -37.76 22.48
CA ASP A 75 22.65 -36.83 23.13
C ASP A 75 22.10 -35.40 23.21
N ALA A 76 20.84 -35.18 22.86
CA ALA A 76 20.23 -33.86 22.92
C ALA A 76 20.04 -33.41 24.39
N GLU A 77 20.66 -32.27 24.71
CA GLU A 77 20.51 -31.62 26.01
C GLU A 77 19.67 -30.36 25.89
N PHE A 78 18.78 -30.14 26.86
CA PHE A 78 17.98 -28.93 26.94
C PHE A 78 18.86 -27.71 27.27
N LYS A 79 18.88 -26.72 26.37
CA LYS A 79 19.72 -25.49 26.50
C LYS A 79 18.94 -24.22 26.86
N GLY A 80 17.63 -24.34 27.08
CA GLY A 80 16.74 -23.21 27.34
C GLY A 80 15.80 -22.93 26.18
N TYR A 81 15.14 -21.77 26.23
CA TYR A 81 14.13 -21.35 25.26
C TYR A 81 14.67 -20.23 24.35
N GLU A 82 14.32 -20.31 23.07
CA GLU A 82 14.52 -19.22 22.12
C GLU A 82 13.22 -18.43 21.95
N GLU A 83 13.28 -17.11 22.13
CA GLU A 83 12.11 -16.24 22.06
C GLU A 83 11.80 -15.82 20.61
N LEU A 84 10.63 -16.22 20.10
CA LEU A 84 10.11 -15.76 18.81
C LEU A 84 8.76 -15.06 19.01
N ILE A 85 8.72 -13.76 18.74
CA ILE A 85 7.50 -12.95 18.83
C ILE A 85 6.79 -12.98 17.47
N VAL A 86 5.63 -13.62 17.41
CA VAL A 86 4.74 -13.64 16.24
C VAL A 86 3.52 -12.76 16.54
N GLN A 87 3.18 -11.85 15.62
CA GLN A 87 2.05 -10.94 15.78
C GLN A 87 0.88 -11.36 14.87
N ASP A 88 -0.16 -11.91 15.49
CA ASP A 88 -1.45 -12.20 14.83
C ASP A 88 -2.47 -11.08 15.11
N ILE A 89 -3.49 -10.96 14.26
CA ILE A 89 -4.57 -9.97 14.41
C ILE A 89 -5.91 -10.73 14.54
N LEU A 90 -6.65 -10.47 15.63
CA LEU A 90 -8.00 -11.01 15.83
C LEU A 90 -9.06 -9.91 15.62
N LEU A 91 -9.67 -9.87 14.45
CA LEU A 91 -10.85 -9.02 14.17
C LEU A 91 -12.10 -9.88 14.18
N LYS A 92 -13.05 -9.60 15.11
CA LYS A 92 -14.33 -10.29 15.13
C LYS A 92 -15.50 -9.32 15.33
N THR A 93 -16.48 -9.44 14.45
CA THR A 93 -17.82 -8.86 14.64
C THR A 93 -18.66 -9.88 15.39
N ASP A 94 -19.36 -9.45 16.44
CA ASP A 94 -20.28 -10.31 17.19
C ASP A 94 -21.72 -9.95 16.83
N ASN A 95 -22.15 -10.41 15.67
CA ASN A 95 -23.45 -10.08 15.09
C ASN A 95 -24.45 -11.20 15.37
N VAL A 96 -25.50 -10.91 16.12
CA VAL A 96 -26.59 -11.85 16.39
C VAL A 96 -27.84 -11.46 15.59
N LEU A 97 -28.26 -12.31 14.64
CA LEU A 97 -29.49 -12.12 13.86
C LEU A 97 -30.68 -12.79 14.54
N PHE A 98 -31.66 -12.00 14.95
CA PHE A 98 -32.91 -12.51 15.53
C PHE A 98 -34.03 -12.56 14.47
N ARG A 99 -34.55 -13.75 14.19
CA ARG A 99 -35.77 -13.94 13.38
C ARG A 99 -36.96 -14.16 14.29
N LYS A 100 -37.80 -13.13 14.43
CA LYS A 100 -39.04 -13.23 15.20
C LYS A 100 -40.16 -13.70 14.28
N GLN A 101 -40.86 -14.76 14.68
CA GLN A 101 -42.06 -15.19 13.97
C GLN A 101 -43.13 -14.12 14.10
N LYS A 102 -43.81 -13.81 13.00
CA LYS A 102 -44.90 -12.85 12.94
C LYS A 102 -46.09 -13.54 12.29
N TYR A 103 -47.24 -13.42 12.94
CA TYR A 103 -48.50 -14.00 12.53
C TYR A 103 -49.50 -12.88 12.28
N TYR A 104 -50.45 -13.08 11.37
CA TYR A 104 -51.55 -12.16 11.13
C TYR A 104 -52.88 -12.89 11.32
N SER A 105 -53.77 -12.29 12.11
CA SER A 105 -55.11 -12.84 12.35
C SER A 105 -56.12 -12.08 11.51
N HIS A 106 -56.62 -12.69 10.43
CA HIS A 106 -57.65 -12.09 9.57
C HIS A 106 -58.97 -11.85 10.32
N LYS A 107 -59.31 -12.71 11.29
CA LYS A 107 -60.54 -12.58 12.09
C LYS A 107 -60.47 -11.43 13.09
N ARG A 108 -59.28 -11.15 13.66
CA ARG A 108 -59.06 -10.04 14.60
C ARG A 108 -58.50 -8.77 13.93
N LYS A 109 -58.15 -8.87 12.64
CA LYS A 109 -57.49 -7.84 11.81
C LYS A 109 -56.22 -7.25 12.44
N GLU A 110 -55.41 -8.07 13.10
CA GLU A 110 -54.20 -7.61 13.80
C GLU A 110 -52.97 -8.51 13.55
N ASN A 111 -51.78 -7.91 13.68
CA ASN A 111 -50.50 -8.61 13.62
C ASN A 111 -50.10 -9.05 15.03
N ILE A 112 -49.94 -10.35 15.22
CA ILE A 112 -49.49 -10.96 16.46
C ILE A 112 -48.03 -11.38 16.27
N GLY A 113 -47.13 -10.86 17.07
CA GLY A 113 -45.71 -11.19 16.99
C GLY A 113 -45.05 -11.18 18.36
N PHE A 114 -43.85 -11.73 18.43
CA PHE A 114 -43.08 -11.75 19.67
C PHE A 114 -42.62 -10.34 20.08
N THR A 115 -43.08 -9.85 21.22
CA THR A 115 -42.52 -8.66 21.89
C THR A 115 -41.26 -9.07 22.67
N LEU A 116 -40.15 -9.28 21.96
CA LEU A 116 -38.87 -9.50 22.61
C LEU A 116 -38.15 -8.16 22.80
N THR A 117 -38.01 -7.73 24.06
CA THR A 117 -37.05 -6.70 24.46
C THR A 117 -35.65 -7.31 24.40
N ILE A 118 -34.87 -6.96 23.37
CA ILE A 118 -33.49 -7.40 23.24
C ILE A 118 -32.63 -6.37 23.99
N ARG A 119 -32.03 -6.78 25.11
CA ARG A 119 -30.93 -6.02 25.71
C ARG A 119 -29.64 -6.57 25.11
N ILE A 120 -28.86 -5.67 24.49
CA ILE A 120 -27.49 -5.90 24.01
C ILE A 120 -26.55 -5.37 25.08
#